data_AF-A0A7C5HWD9-F1
#
_entry.id   AF-A0A7C5HWD9-F1
#
_cell.length_a   1.000
_cell.length_b   1.000
_cell.length_c   1.000
_cell.angle_alpha   90.00
_cell.angle_beta   90.00
_cell.angle_gamma   90.00
#
_symmetry.space_group_name_H-M   'P 1'
#
loop_
_entity.id
_entity.type
_entity.pdbx_description
1 polymer ?
#
loop_
_entity_poly.entity_id
_entity_poly.type
_entity_poly.pdbx_seq_one_letter_code
_entity_poly.pdbx_strand_id
1 'polypeptide(L)'
;MTILKKQNILELFKKIKINKSWAFADKTRKETTYITHGYHRYPAKFIPQIVSRLVEKYTKPGDLVVDSFGGCGTTLVESKVMCRPSIGVDINPVAVLITKAKITPIKPKK
;
A
#
# COMPACT_ATOMS: atom_id res chain seq x y z
N MET A 1 -26.20 -15.04 12.27
CA MET A 1 -25.52 -13.84 11.74
C MET A 1 -26.44 -12.65 11.99
N THR A 2 -26.19 -11.89 13.05
CA THR A 2 -27.12 -10.83 13.50
C THR A 2 -26.82 -9.54 12.75
N ILE A 3 -27.74 -9.09 11.90
CA ILE A 3 -27.64 -7.80 11.23
C ILE A 3 -27.80 -6.71 12.30
N LEU A 4 -26.76 -5.91 12.53
CA LEU A 4 -26.80 -4.77 13.44
C LEU A 4 -27.86 -3.78 12.94
N LYS A 5 -28.83 -3.43 13.79
CA LYS A 5 -29.80 -2.37 13.49
C LYS A 5 -29.07 -1.04 13.25
N LYS A 6 -29.54 -0.23 12.30
CA LYS A 6 -28.94 1.07 11.89
C LYS A 6 -28.54 1.97 13.07
N GLN A 7 -29.39 2.04 14.11
CA GLN A 7 -29.12 2.80 15.33
C GLN A 7 -27.81 2.39 16.03
N ASN A 8 -27.51 1.08 16.06
CA ASN A 8 -26.34 0.53 16.74
C ASN A 8 -25.04 0.87 16.00
N ILE A 9 -25.08 0.98 14.67
CA ILE A 9 -23.92 1.35 13.85
C ILE A 9 -23.52 2.80 14.12
N LEU A 10 -24.49 3.72 14.16
CA LEU A 10 -24.22 5.14 14.43
C LEU A 10 -23.63 5.33 15.83
N GLU A 11 -24.14 4.61 16.82
CA GLU A 11 -23.60 4.66 18.18
C GLU A 11 -22.18 4.09 18.26
N LEU A 12 -21.88 3.03 17.49
CA LEU A 12 -20.53 2.48 17.35
C LEU A 12 -19.57 3.53 16.77
N PHE A 13 -19.91 4.15 15.64
CA PHE A 13 -19.07 5.16 15.01
C PHE A 13 -18.78 6.36 15.92
N LYS A 14 -19.77 6.80 16.72
CA LYS A 14 -19.57 7.86 17.72
C LYS A 14 -18.57 7.49 18.81
N LYS A 15 -18.44 6.21 19.15
CA LYS A 15 -17.52 5.69 20.18
C LYS A 15 -16.12 5.40 19.65
N ILE A 16 -15.92 5.32 18.33
CA ILE A 16 -14.62 5.05 17.73
C ILE A 16 -13.69 6.23 18.00
N LYS A 17 -12.60 5.98 18.74
CA LYS A 17 -11.53 6.96 18.92
C LYS A 17 -10.77 7.15 17.61
N ILE A 18 -10.71 8.38 17.13
CA ILE A 18 -9.95 8.73 15.93
C ILE A 18 -8.45 8.62 16.22
N ASN A 19 -7.75 7.81 15.43
CA ASN A 19 -6.30 7.72 15.47
C ASN A 19 -5.68 8.59 14.36
N LYS A 20 -5.25 9.81 14.73
CA LYS A 20 -4.66 10.79 13.81
C LYS A 20 -3.35 10.32 13.15
N SER A 21 -2.65 9.33 13.73
CA SER A 21 -1.39 8.83 13.15
C SER A 21 -1.57 8.20 11.77
N TRP A 22 -2.79 7.78 11.39
CA TRP A 22 -3.12 7.25 10.08
C TRP A 22 -3.38 8.31 9.02
N ALA A 23 -3.41 9.59 9.40
CA ALA A 23 -3.55 10.68 8.44
C ALA A 23 -2.23 10.99 7.72
N PHE A 24 -1.08 10.65 8.33
CA PHE A 24 0.25 10.99 7.79
C PHE A 24 0.36 12.46 7.34
N ALA A 25 -0.30 13.36 8.07
CA ALA A 25 -0.44 14.77 7.72
C ALA A 25 0.90 15.53 7.76
N ASP A 26 1.90 14.96 8.42
CA ASP A 26 3.27 15.47 8.49
C ASP A 26 4.12 15.13 7.25
N LYS A 27 3.63 14.26 6.34
CA LYS A 27 4.41 13.80 5.19
C LYS A 27 4.33 14.75 4.01
N THR A 28 5.51 15.17 3.55
CA THR A 28 5.69 15.96 2.34
C THR A 28 5.50 15.09 1.09
N ARG A 29 5.26 15.75 -0.05
CA ARG A 29 5.18 15.06 -1.34
C ARG A 29 6.43 14.23 -1.64
N LYS A 30 7.62 14.76 -1.35
CA LYS A 30 8.91 14.07 -1.53
C LYS A 30 8.96 12.77 -0.73
N GLU A 31 8.52 12.81 0.53
CA GLU A 31 8.42 11.63 1.39
C GLU A 31 7.36 10.63 0.92
N THR A 32 6.33 11.04 0.18
CA THR A 32 5.33 10.10 -0.38
C THR A 32 5.72 9.53 -1.76
N THR A 33 6.88 9.91 -2.31
CA THR A 33 7.33 9.51 -3.65
C THR A 33 8.75 8.94 -3.69
N TYR A 34 9.30 8.45 -2.56
CA TYR A 34 10.66 7.90 -2.49
C TYR A 34 10.85 6.63 -3.33
N ILE A 35 12.11 6.27 -3.58
CA ILE A 35 12.53 5.13 -4.41
C ILE A 35 11.81 5.18 -5.76
N THR A 36 11.03 4.16 -6.11
CA THR A 36 10.37 4.03 -7.40
C THR A 36 8.92 4.52 -7.35
N HIS A 37 8.41 4.96 -6.20
CA HIS A 37 7.03 5.48 -6.06
C HIS A 37 6.78 6.75 -6.87
N GLY A 38 7.85 7.46 -7.24
CA GLY A 38 7.81 8.66 -8.07
C GLY A 38 7.90 8.42 -9.58
N TYR A 39 8.15 7.19 -10.06
CA TYR A 39 8.42 6.93 -11.48
C TYR A 39 7.24 7.26 -12.41
N HIS A 40 6.00 7.05 -11.94
CA HIS A 40 4.81 7.36 -12.72
C HIS A 40 3.65 7.78 -11.80
N ARG A 41 2.83 8.74 -12.24
CA ARG A 41 1.59 9.11 -11.55
C ARG A 41 0.48 8.11 -11.88
N TYR A 42 -0.20 7.58 -10.89
CA TYR A 42 -1.35 6.68 -11.10
C TYR A 42 -2.50 7.14 -10.22
N PRO A 43 -3.74 7.17 -10.73
CA PRO A 43 -4.90 7.65 -9.97
C PRO A 43 -5.14 6.78 -8.73
N ALA A 44 -5.69 7.39 -7.69
CA ALA A 44 -6.16 6.72 -6.46
C ALA A 44 -5.12 5.79 -5.78
N LYS A 45 -3.81 6.02 -5.96
CA LYS A 45 -2.79 5.22 -5.29
C LYS A 45 -2.69 5.53 -3.79
N PHE A 46 -2.38 4.52 -2.98
CA PHE A 46 -1.99 4.74 -1.59
C PHE A 46 -0.67 5.52 -1.49
N ILE A 47 -0.53 6.33 -0.43
CA ILE A 47 0.80 6.77 -0.01
C ILE A 47 1.58 5.56 0.53
N PRO A 48 2.90 5.46 0.27
CA PRO A 48 3.69 4.30 0.68
C PRO A 48 3.57 3.99 2.18
N GLN A 49 3.53 5.02 3.03
CA GLN A 49 3.54 4.89 4.48
C GLN A 49 2.38 4.08 5.06
N ILE A 50 1.20 4.15 4.43
CA ILE A 50 0.05 3.33 4.83
C ILE A 50 0.40 1.84 4.66
N VAL A 51 0.93 1.51 3.48
CA VAL A 51 1.33 0.15 3.13
C VAL A 51 2.50 -0.31 4.00
N SER A 52 3.53 0.51 4.18
CA SER A 52 4.70 0.17 5.02
C SER A 52 4.24 -0.22 6.43
N ARG A 53 3.41 0.62 7.04
CA ARG A 53 2.89 0.38 8.40
C ARG A 53 2.04 -0.89 8.47
N LEU A 54 1.22 -1.18 7.46
CA LEU A 54 0.39 -2.38 7.43
C LEU A 54 1.24 -3.65 7.30
N VAL A 55 2.18 -3.68 6.35
CA VAL A 55 3.06 -4.85 6.14
C VAL A 55 3.95 -5.07 7.36
N GLU A 56 4.53 -4.02 7.93
CA GLU A 56 5.35 -4.12 9.14
C GLU A 56 4.55 -4.67 10.32
N LYS A 57 3.32 -4.18 10.51
CA LYS A 57 2.48 -4.56 11.65
C LYS A 57 1.95 -6.00 11.56
N TYR A 58 1.66 -6.49 10.36
CA TYR A 58 0.91 -7.74 10.18
C TYR A 58 1.70 -8.87 9.52
N THR A 59 2.97 -8.66 9.17
CA THR A 59 3.82 -9.68 8.53
C THR A 59 5.23 -9.69 9.10
N LYS A 60 5.93 -10.81 8.93
CA LYS A 60 7.37 -10.98 9.22
C LYS A 60 8.17 -11.08 7.92
N PRO A 61 9.50 -10.87 7.94
CA PRO A 61 10.35 -11.17 6.79
C PRO A 61 10.11 -12.59 6.27
N GLY A 62 9.97 -12.74 4.95
CA GLY A 62 9.63 -14.02 4.32
C GLY A 62 8.14 -14.31 4.17
N ASP A 63 7.24 -13.64 4.90
CA ASP A 63 5.79 -13.79 4.70
C ASP A 63 5.34 -13.24 3.35
N LEU A 64 4.40 -13.94 2.71
CA LEU A 64 3.84 -13.54 1.42
C LEU A 64 2.79 -12.44 1.57
N VAL A 65 2.98 -11.32 0.87
CA VAL A 65 2.00 -10.23 0.75
C VAL A 65 1.29 -10.31 -0.60
N VAL A 66 -0.05 -10.32 -0.60
CA VAL A 66 -0.86 -10.38 -1.82
C VAL A 66 -1.73 -9.12 -1.93
N ASP A 67 -1.73 -8.51 -3.11
CA ASP A 67 -2.61 -7.39 -3.47
C ASP A 67 -3.41 -7.71 -4.73
N SER A 68 -4.71 -7.99 -4.58
CA SER A 68 -5.60 -8.34 -5.68
C SER A 68 -6.01 -7.15 -6.55
N PHE A 69 -5.69 -5.92 -6.14
CA PHE A 69 -5.97 -4.67 -6.87
C PHE A 69 -4.72 -3.78 -6.85
N GLY A 70 -3.62 -4.35 -7.34
CA GLY A 70 -2.27 -3.84 -7.11
C GLY A 70 -1.99 -2.46 -7.69
N GLY A 71 -2.76 -1.98 -8.66
CA GLY A 71 -2.59 -0.68 -9.30
C GLY A 71 -1.15 -0.46 -9.78
N CYS A 72 -0.56 0.68 -9.42
CA CYS A 72 0.84 0.98 -9.71
C CYS A 72 1.85 0.29 -8.77
N GLY A 73 1.45 -0.72 -8.01
CA GLY A 73 2.36 -1.61 -7.30
C GLY A 73 2.97 -1.02 -6.03
N THR A 74 2.30 -0.07 -5.35
CA THR A 74 2.79 0.47 -4.07
C THR A 74 3.04 -0.65 -3.06
N THR A 75 2.11 -1.61 -2.97
CA THR A 75 2.22 -2.79 -2.10
C THR A 75 3.46 -3.63 -2.39
N LEU A 76 3.78 -3.87 -3.66
CA LEU A 76 4.89 -4.73 -4.05
C LEU A 76 6.24 -4.04 -3.83
N VAL A 77 6.32 -2.73 -4.07
CA VAL A 77 7.53 -1.95 -3.75
C VAL A 77 7.81 -1.98 -2.26
N GLU A 78 6.82 -1.67 -1.43
CA GLU A 78 7.01 -1.65 0.03
C GLU A 78 7.32 -3.05 0.58
N SER A 79 6.64 -4.09 0.09
CA SER A 79 6.94 -5.47 0.46
C SER A 79 8.40 -5.83 0.16
N LYS A 80 8.91 -5.42 -1.01
CA LYS A 80 10.30 -5.66 -1.40
C LYS A 80 11.29 -4.90 -0.50
N VAL A 81 11.01 -3.65 -0.16
CA VAL A 81 11.84 -2.85 0.79
C VAL A 81 11.93 -3.55 2.15
N MET A 82 10.86 -4.21 2.58
CA MET A 82 10.79 -4.92 3.85
C MET A 82 11.18 -6.41 3.75
N CYS A 83 11.76 -6.89 2.65
CA CYS A 83 12.12 -8.30 2.48
C CYS A 83 10.93 -9.27 2.62
N ARG A 84 9.75 -8.89 2.11
CA ARG A 84 8.58 -9.76 1.96
C ARG A 84 8.43 -10.18 0.48
N PRO A 85 8.32 -11.48 0.16
CA PRO A 85 7.81 -11.89 -1.13
C PRO A 85 6.41 -11.30 -1.35
N SER A 86 6.10 -10.91 -2.58
CA SER A 86 4.81 -10.30 -2.88
C SER A 86 4.28 -10.64 -4.28
N ILE A 87 2.95 -10.69 -4.38
CA ILE A 87 2.21 -10.92 -5.62
C ILE A 87 1.16 -9.82 -5.75
N GLY A 88 1.05 -9.24 -6.95
CA GLY A 88 0.06 -8.22 -7.27
C GLY A 88 -0.65 -8.56 -8.56
N VAL A 89 -1.97 -8.35 -8.59
CA VAL A 89 -2.79 -8.51 -9.79
C VAL A 89 -3.51 -7.20 -10.05
N ASP A 90 -3.60 -6.81 -11.32
CA ASP A 90 -4.44 -5.70 -11.76
C ASP A 90 -4.94 -5.99 -13.18
N ILE A 91 -6.18 -5.58 -13.47
CA ILE A 91 -6.80 -5.76 -14.80
C ILE A 91 -6.21 -4.79 -15.82
N ASN A 92 -5.72 -3.63 -15.38
CA ASN A 92 -5.16 -2.62 -16.26
C ASN A 92 -3.72 -2.98 -16.65
N PRO A 93 -3.44 -3.29 -17.93
CA PRO A 93 -2.11 -3.66 -18.37
C PRO A 93 -1.07 -2.54 -18.17
N VAL A 94 -1.49 -1.28 -18.19
CA VAL A 94 -0.60 -0.14 -17.90
C VAL A 94 -0.17 -0.15 -16.43
N ALA A 95 -1.09 -0.48 -15.52
CA ALA A 95 -0.80 -0.61 -14.09
C ALA A 95 0.21 -1.73 -13.83
N VAL A 96 0.03 -2.87 -14.52
CA VAL A 96 0.97 -4.00 -14.49
C VAL A 96 2.35 -3.59 -15.03
N LEU A 97 2.42 -2.85 -16.14
CA LEU A 97 3.68 -2.36 -16.71
C LEU A 97 4.41 -1.42 -15.75
N ILE A 98 3.70 -0.43 -15.18
CA ILE A 98 4.27 0.50 -14.19
C ILE A 98 4.80 -0.28 -12.99
N THR A 99 4.02 -1.24 -12.48
CA THR A 99 4.41 -2.08 -11.35
C THR A 99 5.69 -2.85 -11.67
N LYS A 100 5.78 -3.51 -12.83
CA LYS A 100 6.99 -4.22 -13.28
C LYS A 100 8.20 -3.28 -13.33
N ALA A 101 8.05 -2.09 -13.90
CA ALA A 101 9.14 -1.11 -13.95
C ALA A 101 9.60 -0.67 -12.55
N LYS A 102 8.67 -0.53 -11.60
CA LYS A 102 8.98 -0.09 -10.22
C LYS A 102 9.66 -1.16 -9.36
N ILE A 103 9.43 -2.45 -9.63
CA ILE A 103 9.89 -3.56 -8.77
C ILE A 103 11.01 -4.40 -9.38
N THR A 104 11.33 -4.19 -10.66
CA THR A 104 12.38 -4.95 -11.35
C THR A 104 13.73 -4.27 -11.14
N PRO A 105 14.67 -4.89 -10.40
CA PRO A 105 16.01 -4.34 -10.24
C PRO A 105 16.77 -4.41 -11.57
N ILE A 106 17.42 -3.32 -11.95
CA ILE A 106 18.35 -3.28 -13.08
C ILE A 106 19.74 -3.54 -12.52
N LYS A 107 20.43 -4.58 -13.02
CA LYS A 107 21.85 -4.78 -12.71
C LYS A 107 22.65 -3.68 -13.44
N PRO A 108 23.38 -2.82 -12.75
CA PRO A 108 24.23 -1.84 -13.42
C PRO A 108 25.26 -2.60 -14.27
N LYS A 109 25.45 -2.17 -15.52
CA LYS A 109 26.62 -2.61 -16.29
C LYS A 109 27.84 -2.01 -15.62
N LYS A 110 28.83 -2.86 -15.32
CA LYS A 110 30.16 -2.42 -14.87
C LYS A 110 30.83 -1.61 -15.96
#